data_AF-A0A447S2C1-F1
#
_entry.id   AF-A0A447S2C1-F1
#
_cell.length_a   1.000
_cell.length_b   1.000
_cell.length_c   1.000
_cell.angle_alpha   90.00
_cell.angle_beta   90.00
_cell.angle_gamma   90.00
#
_symmetry.space_group_name_H-M   'P 1'
#
loop_
_entity.id
_entity.type
_entity.pdbx_description
1 polymer ?
#
loop_
_entity_poly.entity_id
_entity_poly.type
_entity_poly.pdbx_seq_one_letter_code
_entity_poly.pdbx_strand_id
1 'polypeptide(L)'
;MHACGHDGHTTILLAAAKYIASPACQFNGTVHLIFQPAEEAIGGADLMIKDGLFEQFPCERIFGLHNMPGLPVGKLGFYAGNFMASADTVKITITGYGGHGAHPERTVDPIVAGAALVIALQSIVARNVPPGETAVVSVGTFQAGIASNVIPESAVMELSVRAMKPEIRDLLIKRIHELADFTAKSYGASSVVEVYDSYPVLTNSPEETDFARALALEVFGREGVLESVSPMNASEDFAFMLRERPAATSCSAMARKGRRAVAWCTTPATTLTMTLSPPARRCSPVWWKNTVANLWRRTRMKKSLLLWLALMASTSALAEGGKEIRFGVDPTFAPFEWKDPQGKLAGFDIDLGNAICQQLQAKCVWVESNFDGIIPALKARKFDAILSGMYMTEKRKAQIAFSDKLYNGPVFLVARKNTLQGNTPEQLKGKTIGVEQGSAQETYVNQHWRPQGINIVAYQGADSVVRDLESGRIDGAVLSGMMADYSFLQQPQGKEFAFVGGHLQDDTLFGAGAAIGLRKDDEALRQEINGAIAKILADGTYKKLAGKYFSFDVYSGT
;
A
#
# COMPACT_ATOMS: atom_id res chain seq x y z
N MET A 1 -6.33 -3.29 11.86
CA MET A 1 -7.54 -2.94 12.64
C MET A 1 -8.73 -3.26 11.76
N HIS A 2 -9.72 -4.05 12.21
CA HIS A 2 -10.96 -4.27 11.45
C HIS A 2 -11.92 -3.10 11.65
N ALA A 3 -11.59 -1.94 11.08
CA ALA A 3 -12.31 -0.69 11.30
C ALA A 3 -13.69 -0.66 10.63
N CYS A 4 -13.94 -1.58 9.71
CA CYS A 4 -15.16 -1.63 8.92
C CYS A 4 -15.86 -3.00 8.97
N GLY A 5 -15.62 -3.72 10.08
CA GLY A 5 -16.53 -4.79 10.51
C GLY A 5 -16.37 -6.14 9.80
N HIS A 6 -15.26 -6.34 9.10
CA HIS A 6 -14.91 -7.55 8.36
C HIS A 6 -14.76 -8.84 9.16
N ASP A 7 -14.31 -8.67 10.40
CA ASP A 7 -14.36 -9.70 11.42
C ASP A 7 -15.81 -10.17 11.64
N GLY A 8 -16.75 -9.24 11.66
CA GLY A 8 -18.18 -9.50 11.76
C GLY A 8 -18.74 -10.27 10.58
N HIS A 9 -18.44 -9.87 9.34
CA HIS A 9 -18.96 -10.56 8.16
C HIS A 9 -18.42 -11.99 8.03
N THR A 10 -17.12 -12.16 8.24
CA THR A 10 -16.47 -13.49 8.27
C THR A 10 -17.13 -14.38 9.32
N THR A 11 -17.37 -13.84 10.52
CA THR A 11 -18.03 -14.57 11.60
C THR A 11 -19.47 -14.96 11.25
N ILE A 12 -20.24 -14.06 10.63
CA ILE A 12 -21.61 -14.33 10.18
C ILE A 12 -21.62 -15.44 9.13
N LEU A 13 -20.74 -15.37 8.12
CA LEU A 13 -20.70 -16.38 7.06
C LEU A 13 -20.25 -17.75 7.59
N LEU A 14 -19.29 -17.80 8.51
CA LEU A 14 -18.90 -19.04 9.17
C LEU A 14 -20.04 -19.64 10.02
N ALA A 15 -20.81 -18.81 10.72
CA ALA A 15 -21.97 -19.26 11.48
C ALA A 15 -23.07 -19.81 10.54
N ALA A 16 -23.33 -19.12 9.41
CA ALA A 16 -24.24 -19.61 8.38
C ALA A 16 -23.76 -20.94 7.79
N ALA A 17 -22.47 -21.06 7.47
CA ALA A 17 -21.85 -22.29 6.97
C ALA A 17 -22.09 -23.47 7.93
N LYS A 18 -21.87 -23.24 9.23
CA LYS A 18 -22.10 -24.24 10.27
C LYS A 18 -23.56 -24.67 10.35
N TYR A 19 -24.50 -23.72 10.23
CA TYR A 19 -25.93 -24.03 10.24
C TYR A 19 -26.36 -24.81 8.99
N ILE A 20 -25.92 -24.37 7.81
CA ILE A 20 -26.21 -25.02 6.52
C ILE A 20 -25.67 -26.45 6.48
N ALA A 21 -24.50 -26.69 7.06
CA ALA A 21 -23.92 -28.04 7.17
C ALA A 21 -24.60 -28.92 8.24
N SER A 22 -25.49 -28.37 9.07
CA SER A 22 -26.13 -29.13 10.15
C SER A 22 -27.36 -29.91 9.65
N PRO A 23 -27.75 -31.01 10.31
CA PRO A 23 -28.95 -31.76 9.96
C PRO A 23 -30.26 -30.95 10.05
N ALA A 24 -30.23 -29.80 10.75
CA ALA A 24 -31.36 -28.90 10.89
C ALA A 24 -31.66 -28.11 9.61
N CYS A 25 -30.69 -27.98 8.69
CA CYS A 25 -30.87 -27.31 7.41
C CYS A 25 -31.09 -28.35 6.31
N GLN A 26 -32.31 -28.41 5.78
CA GLN A 26 -32.68 -29.26 4.65
C GLN A 26 -32.95 -28.35 3.45
N PHE A 27 -32.09 -28.37 2.43
CA PHE A 27 -32.32 -27.65 1.19
C PHE A 27 -31.88 -28.49 -0.02
N ASN A 28 -32.36 -28.13 -1.21
CA ASN A 28 -31.97 -28.74 -2.47
C ASN A 28 -31.25 -27.70 -3.33
N GLY A 29 -30.02 -27.99 -3.73
CA GLY A 29 -29.18 -27.10 -4.53
C GLY A 29 -27.74 -27.05 -4.02
N THR A 30 -27.01 -26.04 -4.47
CA THR A 30 -25.61 -25.79 -4.06
C THR A 30 -25.49 -24.36 -3.52
N VAL A 31 -24.75 -24.22 -2.42
CA VAL A 31 -24.42 -22.93 -1.79
C VAL A 31 -22.90 -22.81 -1.79
N HIS A 32 -22.37 -21.77 -2.44
CA HIS A 32 -20.95 -21.44 -2.36
C HIS A 32 -20.76 -20.29 -1.36
N LEU A 33 -19.80 -20.47 -0.45
CA LEU A 33 -19.47 -19.50 0.59
C LEU A 33 -18.14 -18.86 0.20
N ILE A 34 -18.17 -17.57 -0.14
CA ILE A 34 -17.02 -16.86 -0.71
C ILE A 34 -16.39 -15.99 0.37
N PHE A 35 -15.19 -16.38 0.81
CA PHE A 35 -14.37 -15.60 1.73
C PHE A 35 -13.35 -14.80 0.92
N GLN A 36 -13.78 -13.62 0.50
CA GLN A 36 -12.98 -12.76 -0.35
C GLN A 36 -11.87 -12.06 0.44
N PRO A 37 -10.59 -12.15 0.01
CA PRO A 37 -9.51 -11.38 0.60
C PRO A 37 -9.42 -9.97 -0.03
N ALA A 38 -8.62 -9.10 0.56
CA ALA A 38 -8.06 -7.90 -0.11
C ALA A 38 -9.04 -6.91 -0.77
N GLU A 39 -10.31 -6.85 -0.33
CA GLU A 39 -11.32 -5.86 -0.75
C GLU A 39 -10.72 -4.44 -0.66
N GLU A 40 -10.19 -4.08 0.51
CA GLU A 40 -9.70 -2.73 0.87
C GLU A 40 -8.41 -2.28 0.16
N ALA A 41 -7.79 -3.18 -0.60
CA ALA A 41 -6.45 -2.96 -1.14
C ALA A 41 -6.48 -3.01 -2.67
N ILE A 42 -6.30 -4.19 -3.23
CA ILE A 42 -6.05 -4.40 -4.66
C ILE A 42 -7.30 -4.91 -5.39
N GLY A 43 -8.46 -4.94 -4.74
CA GLY A 43 -9.70 -5.48 -5.32
C GLY A 43 -9.65 -7.00 -5.46
N GLY A 44 -9.70 -7.72 -4.34
CA GLY A 44 -9.61 -9.18 -4.33
C GLY A 44 -10.74 -9.89 -5.09
N ALA A 45 -11.90 -9.26 -5.27
CA ALA A 45 -12.98 -9.81 -6.10
C ALA A 45 -12.55 -10.06 -7.55
N ASP A 46 -11.92 -9.08 -8.20
CA ASP A 46 -11.44 -9.17 -9.58
C ASP A 46 -10.35 -10.25 -9.73
N LEU A 47 -9.45 -10.36 -8.74
CA LEU A 47 -8.41 -11.40 -8.72
C LEU A 47 -9.02 -12.80 -8.58
N MET A 48 -9.99 -12.99 -7.68
CA MET A 48 -10.67 -14.28 -7.55
C MET A 48 -11.40 -14.67 -8.84
N ILE A 49 -12.04 -13.71 -9.50
CA ILE A 49 -12.71 -13.93 -10.80
C ILE A 49 -11.69 -14.37 -11.85
N LYS A 50 -10.54 -13.68 -11.94
CA LYS A 50 -9.44 -14.03 -12.86
C LYS A 50 -8.82 -15.40 -12.57
N ASP A 51 -8.79 -15.82 -11.31
CA ASP A 51 -8.40 -17.17 -10.90
C ASP A 51 -9.50 -18.22 -11.16
N GLY A 52 -10.59 -17.85 -11.83
CA GLY A 52 -11.65 -18.75 -12.26
C GLY A 52 -12.68 -19.03 -11.18
N LEU A 53 -12.93 -18.12 -10.23
CA LEU A 53 -13.93 -18.30 -9.15
C LEU A 53 -15.26 -18.85 -9.66
N PHE A 54 -15.84 -18.23 -10.69
CA PHE A 54 -17.14 -18.63 -11.23
C PHE A 54 -17.08 -19.77 -12.25
N GLU A 55 -15.88 -20.16 -12.70
CA GLU A 55 -15.66 -21.36 -13.51
C GLU A 55 -15.58 -22.60 -12.62
N GLN A 56 -14.86 -22.49 -11.50
CA GLN A 56 -14.70 -23.56 -10.52
C GLN A 56 -15.95 -23.73 -9.64
N PHE A 57 -16.63 -22.62 -9.32
CA PHE A 57 -17.80 -22.59 -8.43
C PHE A 57 -18.95 -21.84 -9.11
N PRO A 58 -19.62 -22.46 -10.09
CA PRO A 58 -20.70 -21.81 -10.83
C PRO A 58 -21.88 -21.52 -9.91
N CYS A 59 -22.38 -20.27 -9.94
CA CYS A 59 -23.58 -19.86 -9.23
C CYS A 59 -24.51 -19.07 -10.15
N GLU A 60 -25.82 -19.24 -9.93
CA GLU A 60 -26.87 -18.49 -10.64
C GLU A 60 -27.10 -17.11 -10.02
N ARG A 61 -27.00 -17.03 -8.68
CA ARG A 61 -27.21 -15.79 -7.91
C ARG A 61 -26.15 -15.60 -6.85
N ILE A 62 -25.79 -14.33 -6.61
CA ILE A 62 -24.79 -13.96 -5.59
C ILE A 62 -25.32 -12.84 -4.68
N PHE A 63 -25.17 -13.02 -3.36
CA PHE A 63 -25.70 -12.09 -2.35
C PHE A 63 -24.60 -11.59 -1.41
N GLY A 64 -24.38 -10.28 -1.35
CA GLY A 64 -23.41 -9.66 -0.44
C GLY A 64 -24.08 -9.11 0.82
N LEU A 65 -23.37 -9.13 1.96
CA LEU A 65 -23.80 -8.48 3.20
C LEU A 65 -22.71 -7.57 3.75
N HIS A 66 -23.01 -6.29 3.91
CA HIS A 66 -22.14 -5.33 4.59
C HIS A 66 -22.79 -4.87 5.91
N ASN A 67 -21.98 -4.63 6.94
CA ASN A 67 -22.46 -4.06 8.20
C ASN A 67 -22.22 -2.56 8.17
N MET A 68 -23.21 -1.73 8.51
CA MET A 68 -23.14 -0.31 8.21
C MET A 68 -23.18 0.54 9.48
N PRO A 69 -22.05 1.12 9.92
CA PRO A 69 -22.03 2.17 10.92
C PRO A 69 -22.97 3.33 10.54
N GLY A 70 -23.87 3.70 11.46
CA GLY A 70 -24.83 4.79 11.24
C GLY A 70 -26.26 4.35 10.92
N LEU A 71 -26.49 3.08 10.57
CA LEU A 71 -27.85 2.53 10.49
C LEU A 71 -28.36 2.09 11.88
N PRO A 72 -29.68 2.04 12.14
CA PRO A 72 -30.18 1.53 13.40
C PRO A 72 -29.86 0.04 13.55
N VAL A 73 -29.39 -0.34 14.75
CA VAL A 73 -29.06 -1.73 15.08
C VAL A 73 -30.28 -2.65 14.93
N GLY A 74 -30.06 -3.82 14.34
CA GLY A 74 -31.09 -4.83 14.11
C GLY A 74 -31.96 -4.57 12.88
N LYS A 75 -31.60 -3.58 12.05
CA LYS A 75 -32.30 -3.28 10.80
C LYS A 75 -31.48 -3.69 9.59
N LEU A 76 -32.17 -4.17 8.57
CA LEU A 76 -31.64 -4.49 7.24
C LEU A 76 -32.10 -3.46 6.22
N GLY A 77 -31.23 -3.11 5.29
CA GLY A 77 -31.44 -2.09 4.28
C GLY A 77 -31.13 -2.61 2.89
N PHE A 78 -32.07 -2.39 1.97
CA PHE A 78 -32.02 -2.89 0.59
C PHE A 78 -32.17 -1.71 -0.38
N TYR A 79 -31.42 -1.73 -1.47
CA TYR A 79 -31.48 -0.73 -2.52
C TYR A 79 -31.26 -1.38 -3.88
N ALA A 80 -32.23 -1.22 -4.78
CA ALA A 80 -32.16 -1.73 -6.15
C ALA A 80 -31.59 -0.66 -7.09
N GLY A 81 -30.77 -1.07 -8.05
CA GLY A 81 -30.06 -0.16 -8.96
C GLY A 81 -28.70 0.27 -8.40
N ASN A 82 -28.23 1.45 -8.82
CA ASN A 82 -26.88 1.91 -8.51
C ASN A 82 -26.77 2.33 -7.04
N PHE A 83 -26.15 1.48 -6.24
CA PHE A 83 -26.09 1.63 -4.80
C PHE A 83 -24.79 2.31 -4.33
N MET A 84 -23.64 1.95 -4.91
CA MET A 84 -22.33 2.51 -4.52
C MET A 84 -21.56 3.03 -5.73
N ALA A 85 -20.81 4.11 -5.54
CA ALA A 85 -20.08 4.80 -6.60
C ALA A 85 -18.90 3.96 -7.12
N SER A 86 -18.54 4.17 -8.39
CA SER A 86 -17.23 3.79 -8.89
C SER A 86 -16.12 4.56 -8.18
N ALA A 87 -14.92 4.01 -8.20
CA ALA A 87 -13.70 4.71 -7.81
C ALA A 87 -12.61 4.37 -8.80
N ASP A 88 -11.99 5.40 -9.38
CA ASP A 88 -10.86 5.24 -10.30
C ASP A 88 -9.74 6.18 -9.87
N THR A 89 -8.50 5.67 -9.92
CA THR A 89 -7.30 6.50 -9.80
C THR A 89 -6.79 6.78 -11.22
N VAL A 90 -6.60 8.06 -11.53
CA VAL A 90 -6.10 8.48 -12.84
C VAL A 90 -4.82 9.28 -12.66
N LYS A 91 -3.72 8.80 -13.22
CA LYS A 91 -2.44 9.52 -13.24
C LYS A 91 -2.23 10.17 -14.59
N ILE A 92 -1.93 11.46 -14.58
CA ILE A 92 -1.65 12.24 -15.77
C ILE A 92 -0.20 12.74 -15.67
N THR A 93 0.61 12.37 -16.64
CA THR A 93 1.97 12.88 -16.81
C THR A 93 1.99 13.83 -18.00
N ILE A 94 2.35 15.09 -17.77
CA ILE A 94 2.55 16.10 -18.80
C ILE A 94 4.04 16.27 -19.01
N THR A 95 4.50 16.12 -20.25
CA THR A 95 5.90 16.26 -20.64
C THR A 95 6.04 17.47 -21.56
N GLY A 96 6.91 18.40 -21.15
CA GLY A 96 7.27 19.58 -21.91
C GLY A 96 8.75 19.53 -22.31
N TYR A 97 9.41 20.69 -22.24
CA TYR A 97 10.82 20.84 -22.53
C TYR A 97 11.41 21.86 -21.55
N GLY A 98 12.25 21.37 -20.63
CA GLY A 98 12.80 22.19 -19.55
C GLY A 98 13.88 23.18 -19.99
N GLY A 99 14.23 24.10 -19.10
CA GLY A 99 15.28 25.09 -19.37
C GLY A 99 15.44 26.13 -18.27
N HIS A 100 16.26 27.14 -18.54
CA HIS A 100 16.48 28.23 -17.59
C HIS A 100 15.24 29.13 -17.51
N GLY A 101 14.75 29.44 -16.31
CA GLY A 101 13.51 30.20 -16.11
C GLY A 101 13.53 31.64 -16.66
N ALA A 102 14.71 32.18 -16.96
CA ALA A 102 14.87 33.47 -17.64
C ALA A 102 14.77 33.41 -19.18
N HIS A 103 14.66 32.21 -19.76
CA HIS A 103 14.54 31.98 -21.21
C HIS A 103 13.30 31.12 -21.56
N PRO A 104 12.08 31.55 -21.15
CA PRO A 104 10.87 30.74 -21.34
C PRO A 104 10.54 30.49 -22.82
N GLU A 105 10.92 31.39 -23.73
CA GLU A 105 10.70 31.25 -25.17
C GLU A 105 11.42 30.04 -25.81
N ARG A 106 12.37 29.44 -25.09
CA ARG A 106 13.10 28.23 -25.51
C ARG A 106 12.61 26.96 -24.82
N THR A 107 11.49 27.05 -24.10
CA THR A 107 10.96 25.96 -23.27
C THR A 107 9.49 25.68 -23.59
N VAL A 108 9.02 24.53 -23.11
CA VAL A 108 7.60 24.20 -23.03
C VAL A 108 7.33 23.88 -21.57
N ASP A 109 6.66 24.78 -20.87
CA ASP A 109 6.48 24.69 -19.41
C ASP A 109 5.32 23.74 -19.04
N PRO A 110 5.60 22.56 -18.46
CA PRO A 110 4.57 21.61 -18.07
C PRO A 110 3.82 22.04 -16.81
N ILE A 111 4.35 22.95 -15.98
CA ILE A 111 3.64 23.51 -14.81
C ILE A 111 2.48 24.36 -15.29
N VAL A 112 2.72 25.26 -16.26
CA VAL A 112 1.67 26.12 -16.82
C VAL A 112 0.59 25.28 -17.52
N ALA A 113 1.00 24.30 -18.32
CA ALA A 113 0.07 23.38 -18.98
C ALA A 113 -0.75 22.57 -17.95
N GLY A 114 -0.10 22.07 -16.90
CA GLY A 114 -0.77 21.33 -15.82
C GLY A 114 -1.75 22.18 -15.02
N ALA A 115 -1.39 23.42 -14.68
CA ALA A 115 -2.29 24.34 -13.99
C ALA A 115 -3.54 24.66 -14.82
N ALA A 116 -3.37 24.87 -16.13
CA ALA A 116 -4.50 25.04 -17.05
C ALA A 116 -5.39 23.79 -17.11
N LEU A 117 -4.78 22.60 -17.12
CA LEU A 117 -5.51 21.34 -17.10
C LEU A 117 -6.32 21.16 -15.81
N VAL A 118 -5.76 21.48 -14.64
CA VAL A 118 -6.47 21.41 -13.35
C VAL A 118 -7.77 22.22 -13.40
N ILE A 119 -7.72 23.44 -13.95
CA ILE A 119 -8.92 24.27 -14.12
C ILE A 119 -9.87 23.67 -15.16
N ALA A 120 -9.36 23.18 -16.30
CA ALA A 120 -10.18 22.60 -17.35
C ALA A 120 -10.92 21.33 -16.90
N LEU A 121 -10.30 20.48 -16.07
CA LEU A 121 -10.90 19.26 -15.53
C LEU A 121 -12.20 19.52 -14.76
N GLN A 122 -12.33 20.70 -14.12
CA GLN A 122 -13.54 21.08 -13.40
C GLN A 122 -14.76 21.23 -14.34
N SER A 123 -14.52 21.50 -15.62
CA SER A 123 -15.58 21.61 -16.63
C SER A 123 -16.26 20.27 -16.93
N ILE A 124 -15.61 19.13 -16.65
CA ILE A 124 -16.17 17.81 -16.91
C ILE A 124 -17.44 17.62 -16.08
N VAL A 125 -17.34 17.73 -14.75
CA VAL A 125 -18.50 17.61 -13.87
C VAL A 125 -19.44 18.78 -14.08
N ALA A 126 -18.92 19.99 -14.22
CA ALA A 126 -19.76 21.17 -14.29
C ALA A 126 -20.60 21.24 -15.57
N ARG A 127 -20.09 20.79 -16.73
CA ARG A 127 -20.68 21.05 -18.06
C ARG A 127 -20.97 19.79 -18.89
N ASN A 128 -20.39 18.62 -18.57
CA ASN A 128 -20.66 17.38 -19.31
C ASN A 128 -21.61 16.43 -18.55
N VAL A 129 -21.62 16.47 -17.23
CA VAL A 129 -22.50 15.61 -16.41
C VAL A 129 -23.89 16.25 -16.29
N PRO A 130 -24.99 15.50 -16.55
CA PRO A 130 -26.35 16.03 -16.39
C PRO A 130 -26.60 16.53 -14.95
N PRO A 131 -27.26 17.69 -14.77
CA PRO A 131 -27.64 18.16 -13.44
C PRO A 131 -28.52 17.12 -12.72
N GLY A 132 -28.19 16.81 -11.47
CA GLY A 132 -28.87 15.78 -10.67
C GLY A 132 -28.14 14.44 -10.62
N GLU A 133 -27.17 14.22 -11.51
CA GLU A 133 -26.26 13.07 -11.44
C GLU A 133 -25.07 13.35 -10.53
N THR A 134 -24.60 12.31 -9.84
CA THR A 134 -23.44 12.42 -8.96
C THR A 134 -22.16 11.98 -9.69
N ALA A 135 -21.21 12.91 -9.78
CA ALA A 135 -19.87 12.69 -10.30
C ALA A 135 -18.86 13.55 -9.55
N VAL A 136 -17.65 13.03 -9.35
CA VAL A 136 -16.54 13.73 -8.69
C VAL A 136 -15.27 13.51 -9.50
N VAL A 137 -14.54 14.59 -9.76
CA VAL A 137 -13.18 14.56 -10.30
C VAL A 137 -12.34 15.44 -9.39
N SER A 138 -11.48 14.83 -8.58
CA SER A 138 -10.62 15.53 -7.63
C SER A 138 -9.16 15.35 -8.02
N VAL A 139 -8.40 16.44 -8.17
CA VAL A 139 -6.94 16.38 -8.31
C VAL A 139 -6.35 16.25 -6.90
N GLY A 140 -5.87 15.07 -6.56
CA GLY A 140 -5.35 14.75 -5.23
C GLY A 140 -3.87 15.10 -5.05
N THR A 141 -3.09 15.04 -6.13
CA THR A 141 -1.67 15.41 -6.14
C THR A 141 -1.33 16.21 -7.39
N PHE A 142 -0.35 17.10 -7.28
CA PHE A 142 0.27 17.76 -8.43
C PHE A 142 1.73 18.09 -8.06
N GLN A 143 2.68 17.42 -8.70
CA GLN A 143 4.12 17.52 -8.46
C GLN A 143 4.84 17.93 -9.75
N ALA A 144 5.70 18.95 -9.67
CA ALA A 144 6.54 19.41 -10.78
C ALA A 144 7.68 20.33 -10.28
N GLY A 145 8.86 20.20 -10.88
CA GLY A 145 10.00 21.08 -10.60
C GLY A 145 10.72 20.81 -9.28
N ILE A 146 11.94 21.33 -9.20
CA ILE A 146 12.83 21.20 -8.02
C ILE A 146 13.42 22.57 -7.64
N ALA A 147 13.77 23.40 -8.63
CA ALA A 147 14.39 24.71 -8.43
C ALA A 147 13.52 25.83 -9.03
N SER A 148 13.44 26.98 -8.36
CA SER A 148 12.60 28.11 -8.77
C SER A 148 13.05 28.81 -10.05
N ASN A 149 14.33 28.69 -10.41
CA ASN A 149 14.92 29.29 -11.61
C ASN A 149 15.03 28.30 -12.79
N VAL A 150 14.37 27.14 -12.71
CA VAL A 150 14.38 26.10 -13.75
C VAL A 150 12.95 25.72 -14.11
N ILE A 151 12.63 25.76 -15.39
CA ILE A 151 11.40 25.20 -15.94
C ILE A 151 11.62 23.69 -16.07
N PRO A 152 10.80 22.83 -15.44
CA PRO A 152 11.02 21.38 -15.46
C PRO A 152 10.62 20.74 -16.79
N GLU A 153 11.06 19.51 -17.00
CA GLU A 153 10.70 18.70 -18.17
C GLU A 153 9.32 18.04 -18.05
N SER A 154 8.81 17.85 -16.83
CA SER A 154 7.53 17.18 -16.61
C SER A 154 6.77 17.67 -15.39
N ALA A 155 5.47 17.39 -15.40
CA ALA A 155 4.52 17.56 -14.30
C ALA A 155 3.66 16.30 -14.17
N VAL A 156 3.44 15.82 -12.96
CA VAL A 156 2.61 14.63 -12.68
C VAL A 156 1.50 15.00 -11.71
N MET A 157 0.27 14.58 -12.02
CA MET A 157 -0.88 14.71 -11.14
C MET A 157 -1.66 13.40 -11.05
N GLU A 158 -2.18 13.09 -9.88
CA GLU A 158 -3.08 11.96 -9.66
C GLU A 158 -4.46 12.45 -9.23
N LEU A 159 -5.49 11.86 -9.84
CA LEU A 159 -6.88 12.19 -9.66
C LEU A 159 -7.62 11.04 -9.01
N SER A 160 -8.60 11.37 -8.18
CA SER A 160 -9.65 10.44 -7.75
C SER A 160 -10.94 10.77 -8.50
N VAL A 161 -11.48 9.78 -9.21
CA VAL A 161 -12.70 9.92 -10.03
C VAL A 161 -13.78 9.00 -9.47
N ARG A 162 -14.99 9.55 -9.27
CA ARG A 162 -16.15 8.80 -8.77
C ARG A 162 -17.40 9.10 -9.59
N ALA A 163 -18.22 8.09 -9.85
CA ALA A 163 -19.52 8.26 -10.49
C ALA A 163 -20.54 7.26 -9.93
N MET A 164 -21.81 7.66 -9.87
CA MET A 164 -22.92 6.78 -9.46
C MET A 164 -23.56 6.01 -10.63
N LYS A 165 -23.06 6.19 -11.86
CA LYS A 165 -23.58 5.51 -13.05
C LYS A 165 -22.44 5.06 -13.98
N PRO A 166 -22.49 3.84 -14.54
CA PRO A 166 -21.46 3.35 -15.46
C PRO A 166 -21.22 4.29 -16.65
N GLU A 167 -22.28 4.78 -17.29
CA GLU A 167 -22.19 5.67 -18.44
C GLU A 167 -21.59 7.03 -18.10
N ILE A 168 -21.78 7.51 -16.86
CA ILE A 168 -21.16 8.74 -16.37
C ILE A 168 -19.68 8.49 -16.08
N ARG A 169 -19.31 7.36 -15.48
CA ARG A 169 -17.89 6.99 -15.29
C ARG A 169 -17.15 6.98 -16.63
N ASP A 170 -17.70 6.32 -17.64
CA ASP A 170 -17.09 6.22 -18.97
C ASP A 170 -16.95 7.60 -19.63
N LEU A 171 -17.95 8.47 -19.45
CA LEU A 171 -17.87 9.87 -19.86
C LEU A 171 -16.73 10.60 -19.15
N LEU A 172 -16.58 10.46 -17.82
CA LEU A 172 -15.53 11.13 -17.06
C LEU A 172 -14.14 10.71 -17.56
N ILE A 173 -13.87 9.40 -17.64
CA ILE A 173 -12.58 8.88 -18.09
C ILE A 173 -12.26 9.37 -19.51
N LYS A 174 -13.23 9.26 -20.43
CA LYS A 174 -13.07 9.76 -21.80
C LYS A 174 -12.73 11.25 -21.83
N ARG A 175 -13.46 12.08 -21.08
CA ARG A 175 -13.24 13.54 -21.05
C ARG A 175 -11.92 13.92 -20.39
N ILE A 176 -11.45 13.17 -19.40
CA ILE A 176 -10.13 13.36 -18.79
C ILE A 176 -9.04 13.13 -19.84
N HIS A 177 -9.10 12.02 -20.58
CA HIS A 177 -8.15 11.76 -21.68
C HIS A 177 -8.15 12.88 -22.73
N GLU A 178 -9.34 13.29 -23.20
CA GLU A 178 -9.47 14.34 -24.22
C GLU A 178 -8.94 15.69 -23.73
N LEU A 179 -9.29 16.12 -22.52
CA LEU A 179 -8.82 17.41 -21.98
C LEU A 179 -7.31 17.38 -21.70
N ALA A 180 -6.78 16.30 -21.14
CA ALA A 180 -5.34 16.17 -20.91
C ALA A 180 -4.55 16.28 -22.22
N ASP A 181 -5.01 15.62 -23.28
CA ASP A 181 -4.36 15.66 -24.60
C ASP A 181 -4.46 17.05 -25.24
N PHE A 182 -5.68 17.60 -25.33
CA PHE A 182 -5.89 18.90 -25.99
C PHE A 182 -5.24 20.06 -25.24
N THR A 183 -5.31 20.08 -23.91
CA THR A 183 -4.66 21.11 -23.11
C THR A 183 -3.14 21.00 -23.23
N ALA A 184 -2.54 19.81 -23.08
CA ALA A 184 -1.09 19.67 -23.24
C ALA A 184 -0.63 20.17 -24.62
N LYS A 185 -1.31 19.73 -25.70
CA LYS A 185 -1.02 20.16 -27.07
C LYS A 185 -1.16 21.66 -27.29
N SER A 186 -2.13 22.33 -26.67
CA SER A 186 -2.29 23.78 -26.83
C SER A 186 -1.11 24.59 -26.27
N TYR A 187 -0.38 24.01 -25.31
CA TYR A 187 0.84 24.59 -24.75
C TYR A 187 2.13 24.05 -25.41
N GLY A 188 2.03 23.18 -26.41
CA GLY A 188 3.18 22.55 -27.06
C GLY A 188 3.76 21.35 -26.29
N ALA A 189 3.07 20.87 -25.25
CA ALA A 189 3.43 19.70 -24.45
C ALA A 189 2.73 18.43 -24.95
N SER A 190 3.12 17.27 -24.42
CA SER A 190 2.41 16.00 -24.56
C SER A 190 1.90 15.50 -23.22
N SER A 191 0.88 14.66 -23.22
CA SER A 191 0.39 14.01 -21.99
C SER A 191 0.19 12.51 -22.17
N VAL A 192 0.39 11.78 -21.07
CA VAL A 192 0.06 10.36 -20.91
C VAL A 192 -0.91 10.23 -19.74
N VAL A 193 -1.98 9.48 -19.94
CA VAL A 193 -3.02 9.26 -18.93
C VAL A 193 -3.12 7.76 -18.66
N GLU A 194 -2.91 7.37 -17.41
CA GLU A 194 -2.95 6.01 -16.90
C GLU A 194 -4.12 5.88 -15.92
N VAL A 195 -4.97 4.85 -16.08
CA VAL A 195 -6.09 4.57 -15.17
C VAL A 195 -5.81 3.24 -14.46
N TYR A 196 -5.84 3.25 -13.13
CA TYR A 196 -5.59 2.07 -12.29
C TYR A 196 -6.42 2.14 -11.00
N ASP A 197 -6.37 1.07 -10.19
CA ASP A 197 -7.16 0.89 -8.97
C ASP A 197 -8.65 1.21 -9.18
N SER A 198 -9.21 0.68 -10.27
CA SER A 198 -10.57 0.93 -10.72
C SER A 198 -11.58 -0.02 -10.08
N TYR A 199 -12.65 0.52 -9.50
CA TYR A 199 -13.82 -0.20 -9.03
C TYR A 199 -15.06 0.20 -9.84
N PRO A 200 -15.83 -0.76 -10.38
CA PRO A 200 -17.06 -0.44 -11.09
C PRO A 200 -18.14 0.08 -10.12
N VAL A 201 -19.19 0.70 -10.69
CA VAL A 201 -20.39 1.07 -9.93
C VAL A 201 -21.04 -0.21 -9.39
N LEU A 202 -21.39 -0.23 -8.11
CA LEU A 202 -22.14 -1.33 -7.53
C LEU A 202 -23.61 -1.18 -7.90
N THR A 203 -24.07 -1.99 -8.84
CA THR A 203 -25.46 -2.00 -9.30
C THR A 203 -26.14 -3.29 -8.86
N ASN A 204 -27.11 -3.17 -7.96
CA ASN A 204 -27.93 -4.28 -7.51
C ASN A 204 -29.08 -4.55 -8.51
N SER A 205 -29.31 -5.82 -8.83
CA SER A 205 -30.46 -6.23 -9.63
C SER A 205 -31.76 -6.06 -8.84
N PRO A 206 -32.79 -5.42 -9.41
CA PRO A 206 -34.09 -5.27 -8.75
C PRO A 206 -34.71 -6.60 -8.31
N GLU A 207 -34.61 -7.65 -9.13
CA GLU A 207 -35.22 -8.95 -8.83
C GLU A 207 -34.61 -9.58 -7.57
N GLU A 208 -33.27 -9.68 -7.51
CA GLU A 208 -32.57 -10.25 -6.37
C GLU A 208 -32.67 -9.37 -5.12
N THR A 209 -32.67 -8.05 -5.28
CA THR A 209 -32.92 -7.12 -4.16
C THR A 209 -34.29 -7.34 -3.55
N ASP A 210 -35.34 -7.44 -4.37
CA ASP A 210 -36.71 -7.67 -3.92
C ASP A 210 -36.86 -9.04 -3.27
N PHE A 211 -36.21 -10.07 -3.83
CA PHE A 211 -36.15 -11.41 -3.21
C PHE A 211 -35.52 -11.38 -1.81
N ALA A 212 -34.35 -10.75 -1.68
CA ALA A 212 -33.65 -10.66 -0.39
C ALA A 212 -34.44 -9.82 0.64
N ARG A 213 -35.10 -8.74 0.19
CA ARG A 213 -35.97 -7.91 1.01
C ARG A 213 -37.20 -8.67 1.49
N ALA A 214 -37.85 -9.44 0.61
CA ALA A 214 -39.01 -10.25 0.98
C ALA A 214 -38.66 -11.28 2.05
N LEU A 215 -37.52 -11.96 1.91
CA LEU A 215 -37.03 -12.90 2.92
C LEU A 215 -36.72 -12.21 4.25
N ALA A 216 -36.12 -11.02 4.22
CA ALA A 216 -35.85 -10.25 5.43
C ALA A 216 -37.15 -9.82 6.15
N LEU A 217 -38.19 -9.44 5.40
CA LEU A 217 -39.50 -9.12 5.96
C LEU A 217 -40.18 -10.34 6.59
N GLU A 218 -40.04 -11.52 5.98
CA GLU A 218 -40.57 -12.77 6.53
C GLU A 218 -39.89 -13.15 7.85
N VAL A 219 -38.57 -13.06 7.90
CA VAL A 219 -37.76 -13.52 9.06
C VAL A 219 -37.74 -12.51 10.21
N PHE A 220 -37.62 -11.22 9.91
CA PHE A 220 -37.41 -10.17 10.92
C PHE A 220 -38.63 -9.26 11.11
N GLY A 221 -39.70 -9.49 10.34
CA GLY A 221 -40.89 -8.64 10.32
C GLY A 221 -40.63 -7.27 9.68
N ARG A 222 -41.70 -6.48 9.55
CA ARG A 222 -41.60 -5.11 9.01
C ARG A 222 -40.68 -4.21 9.84
N GLU A 223 -40.60 -4.44 11.15
CA GLU A 223 -39.66 -3.70 11.98
C GLU A 223 -38.20 -4.09 11.73
N GLY A 224 -37.89 -5.28 11.21
CA GLY A 224 -36.50 -5.66 10.92
C GLY A 224 -35.91 -5.02 9.67
N VAL A 225 -36.70 -4.32 8.86
CA VAL A 225 -36.31 -3.80 7.55
C VAL A 225 -36.53 -2.30 7.46
N LEU A 226 -35.54 -1.56 6.96
CA LEU A 226 -35.65 -0.13 6.71
C LEU A 226 -36.60 0.13 5.53
N GLU A 227 -37.41 1.18 5.63
CA GLU A 227 -38.33 1.56 4.55
C GLU A 227 -37.59 2.03 3.30
N SER A 228 -36.45 2.69 3.47
CA SER A 228 -35.57 3.13 2.40
C SER A 228 -34.12 3.26 2.87
N VAL A 229 -33.19 3.05 1.95
CA VAL A 229 -31.77 3.36 2.12
C VAL A 229 -31.37 4.33 1.00
N SER A 230 -30.44 5.23 1.28
CA SER A 230 -29.88 6.12 0.24
C SER A 230 -28.65 5.48 -0.40
N PRO A 231 -28.41 5.71 -1.71
CA PRO A 231 -27.14 5.37 -2.34
C PRO A 231 -25.96 6.04 -1.63
N MET A 232 -24.79 5.41 -1.71
CA MET A 232 -23.59 5.83 -1.02
C MET A 232 -22.48 6.18 -2.01
N ASN A 233 -21.71 7.22 -1.71
CA ASN A 233 -20.57 7.63 -2.54
C ASN A 233 -19.30 6.80 -2.29
N ALA A 234 -19.34 5.86 -1.35
CA ALA A 234 -18.29 4.87 -1.17
C ALA A 234 -18.27 3.88 -2.36
N SER A 235 -17.22 3.08 -2.45
CA SER A 235 -17.03 2.06 -3.49
C SER A 235 -16.84 0.70 -2.83
N GLU A 236 -17.08 -0.38 -3.57
CA GLU A 236 -17.02 -1.75 -3.05
C GLU A 236 -16.70 -2.68 -4.21
N ASP A 237 -15.68 -3.53 -4.04
CA ASP A 237 -15.18 -4.39 -5.11
C ASP A 237 -16.11 -5.56 -5.47
N PHE A 238 -17.10 -5.85 -4.60
CA PHE A 238 -18.20 -6.78 -4.90
C PHE A 238 -18.92 -6.43 -6.21
N ALA A 239 -18.85 -5.16 -6.64
CA ALA A 239 -19.33 -4.72 -7.94
C ALA A 239 -18.71 -5.52 -9.13
N PHE A 240 -17.49 -6.04 -9.00
CA PHE A 240 -16.90 -6.94 -10.00
C PHE A 240 -17.66 -8.26 -10.10
N MET A 241 -18.04 -8.85 -8.96
CA MET A 241 -18.84 -10.07 -8.94
C MET A 241 -20.23 -9.84 -9.52
N LEU A 242 -20.84 -8.68 -9.27
CA LEU A 242 -22.13 -8.29 -9.86
C LEU A 242 -22.07 -8.13 -11.38
N ARG A 243 -20.94 -7.66 -11.92
CA ARG A 243 -20.75 -7.56 -13.37
C ARG A 243 -20.68 -8.93 -14.05
N GLU A 244 -19.99 -9.88 -13.44
CA GLU A 244 -19.90 -11.26 -13.95
C GLU A 244 -21.19 -12.07 -13.73
N ARG A 245 -21.95 -11.73 -12.68
CA ARG A 245 -23.22 -12.37 -12.33
C ARG A 245 -24.31 -11.31 -12.13
N PRO A 246 -24.99 -10.89 -13.21
CA PRO A 246 -26.01 -9.82 -13.17
C PRO A 246 -27.23 -10.14 -12.28
N ALA A 247 -27.48 -11.41 -11.96
CA ALA A 247 -28.55 -11.86 -11.07
C ALA A 247 -28.07 -11.79 -9.60
N ALA A 248 -27.95 -10.59 -9.04
CA ALA A 248 -27.27 -10.41 -7.76
C ALA A 248 -27.62 -9.12 -7.01
N THR A 249 -27.48 -9.14 -5.67
CA THR A 249 -27.70 -7.97 -4.81
C THR A 249 -26.79 -7.96 -3.59
N SER A 250 -26.38 -6.78 -3.14
CA SER A 250 -25.86 -6.56 -1.80
C SER A 250 -26.94 -6.01 -0.86
N CYS A 251 -26.82 -6.29 0.43
CA CYS A 251 -27.68 -5.76 1.50
C CYS A 251 -26.81 -5.11 2.58
N SER A 252 -27.29 -4.01 3.16
CA SER A 252 -26.70 -3.38 4.35
C SER A 252 -27.41 -3.87 5.61
N ALA A 253 -26.66 -4.16 6.67
CA ALA A 253 -27.18 -4.63 7.96
C ALA A 253 -26.49 -3.94 9.13
N MET A 254 -27.06 -3.96 10.34
CA MET A 254 -26.27 -3.65 11.53
C MET A 254 -26.57 -4.62 12.68
N ALA A 255 -25.53 -5.27 13.20
CA ALA A 255 -25.60 -6.10 14.40
C ALA A 255 -25.07 -5.34 15.64
N ARG A 256 -25.62 -5.65 16.82
CA ARG A 256 -25.44 -4.89 18.06
C ARG A 256 -23.97 -4.87 18.51
N LYS A 257 -23.37 -3.68 18.68
CA LYS A 257 -22.19 -3.43 19.53
C LYS A 257 -22.35 -2.13 20.32
N GLY A 258 -21.82 -2.13 21.54
CA GLY A 258 -22.00 -1.11 22.57
C GLY A 258 -21.61 0.32 22.17
N ARG A 259 -22.10 1.28 22.96
CA ARG A 259 -22.13 2.73 22.70
C ARG A 259 -20.78 3.30 22.22
N ARG A 260 -20.90 4.20 21.22
CA ARG A 260 -19.92 5.14 20.65
C ARG A 260 -18.94 4.56 19.61
N ALA A 261 -19.35 4.63 18.35
CA ALA A 261 -18.43 4.87 17.23
C ALA A 261 -19.16 5.72 16.18
N VAL A 262 -18.78 6.99 16.05
CA VAL A 262 -19.09 7.83 14.89
C VAL A 262 -17.78 7.89 14.11
N ALA A 263 -17.67 7.07 13.08
CA ALA A 263 -16.61 7.15 12.08
C ALA A 263 -17.19 6.58 10.77
N TRP A 264 -17.26 7.44 9.75
CA TRP A 264 -17.49 7.03 8.39
C TRP A 264 -16.19 6.44 7.87
N CYS A 265 -16.16 5.14 7.59
CA CYS A 265 -15.05 4.48 6.93
C CYS A 265 -15.58 3.46 5.93
N THR A 266 -14.91 3.47 4.79
CA THR A 266 -14.97 2.54 3.67
C THR A 266 -14.80 1.11 4.15
N THR A 267 -15.66 0.22 3.59
CA THR A 267 -15.44 -1.20 3.22
C THR A 267 -14.94 -2.14 4.29
N PRO A 268 -15.40 -3.40 4.49
CA PRO A 268 -15.63 -4.34 3.37
C PRO A 268 -16.75 -5.41 3.64
N ALA A 269 -17.17 -6.31 2.72
CA ALA A 269 -18.32 -7.24 2.91
C ALA A 269 -18.02 -8.76 2.74
N THR A 270 -18.90 -9.64 3.28
CA THR A 270 -18.86 -11.11 3.03
C THR A 270 -20.17 -11.60 2.40
N THR A 271 -20.07 -12.61 1.52
CA THR A 271 -21.10 -12.96 0.53
C THR A 271 -21.60 -14.41 0.69
N LEU A 272 -22.92 -14.58 0.65
CA LEU A 272 -23.67 -15.84 0.65
C LEU A 272 -24.24 -16.09 -0.76
N THR A 273 -24.11 -17.30 -1.33
CA THR A 273 -24.78 -17.63 -2.62
C THR A 273 -25.71 -18.82 -2.46
N MET A 274 -26.93 -18.76 -3.01
CA MET A 274 -27.89 -19.88 -2.99
C MET A 274 -28.39 -20.15 -4.42
N THR A 275 -28.35 -21.41 -4.85
CA THR A 275 -29.03 -21.89 -6.08
C THR A 275 -30.27 -22.71 -5.72
N LEU A 276 -31.38 -22.52 -6.45
CA LEU A 276 -32.63 -23.29 -6.30
C LEU A 276 -33.07 -23.78 -7.69
N SER A 277 -33.09 -25.11 -7.90
CA SER A 277 -33.63 -25.73 -9.12
C SER A 277 -35.10 -26.18 -8.93
N PRO A 278 -35.93 -26.20 -10.01
CA PRO A 278 -37.35 -26.53 -9.93
C PRO A 278 -37.64 -28.05 -9.84
N PRO A 279 -38.86 -28.49 -9.46
CA PRO A 279 -39.09 -29.85 -9.00
C PRO A 279 -39.36 -30.82 -10.15
N ALA A 280 -38.58 -31.91 -10.22
CA ALA A 280 -38.95 -33.10 -10.98
C ALA A 280 -39.70 -34.10 -10.09
N ARG A 281 -40.74 -34.70 -10.68
CA ARG A 281 -41.85 -35.43 -10.04
C ARG A 281 -41.43 -36.76 -9.41
N ARG A 282 -42.14 -37.12 -8.34
CA ARG A 282 -42.20 -38.46 -7.74
C ARG A 282 -42.66 -39.53 -8.74
N CYS A 283 -42.05 -40.71 -8.71
CA CYS A 283 -42.73 -42.00 -8.70
C CYS A 283 -41.83 -43.08 -8.04
N SER A 284 -42.50 -44.13 -7.58
CA SER A 284 -42.27 -45.03 -6.44
C SER A 284 -41.20 -46.14 -6.55
N PRO A 285 -40.88 -46.85 -5.43
CA PRO A 285 -39.83 -47.86 -5.34
C PRO A 285 -40.37 -49.29 -5.25
N VAL A 286 -39.98 -50.24 -6.11
CA VAL A 286 -40.12 -51.68 -5.78
C VAL A 286 -39.22 -52.59 -6.64
N TRP A 287 -38.72 -53.68 -6.00
CA TRP A 287 -38.26 -54.98 -6.53
C TRP A 287 -36.75 -55.27 -6.79
N TRP A 288 -36.16 -55.88 -5.75
CA TRP A 288 -35.58 -57.25 -5.67
C TRP A 288 -34.34 -57.70 -6.48
N LYS A 289 -33.62 -58.59 -5.80
CA LYS A 289 -32.28 -59.16 -6.02
C LYS A 289 -32.15 -60.23 -7.14
N ASN A 290 -30.88 -60.50 -7.46
CA ASN A 290 -30.27 -61.70 -8.07
C ASN A 290 -30.47 -61.80 -9.60
N THR A 291 -29.57 -62.29 -10.47
CA THR A 291 -28.43 -63.20 -10.30
C THR A 291 -27.61 -63.26 -11.61
N VAL A 292 -26.38 -63.79 -11.49
CA VAL A 292 -25.61 -64.59 -12.47
C VAL A 292 -24.81 -63.87 -13.57
N ALA A 293 -23.50 -63.96 -13.35
CA ALA A 293 -22.41 -63.85 -14.29
C ALA A 293 -22.56 -64.76 -15.53
N ASN A 294 -22.11 -64.29 -16.70
CA ASN A 294 -21.31 -65.15 -17.57
C ASN A 294 -20.63 -64.41 -18.74
N LEU A 295 -19.45 -64.94 -19.08
CA LEU A 295 -18.63 -64.74 -20.29
C LEU A 295 -17.68 -63.53 -20.39
N TRP A 296 -16.53 -63.73 -19.75
CA TRP A 296 -15.19 -63.58 -20.32
C TRP A 296 -15.07 -63.85 -21.84
N ARG A 297 -14.52 -62.91 -22.63
CA ARG A 297 -13.18 -63.02 -23.29
C ARG A 297 -12.90 -61.93 -24.34
N ARG A 298 -11.68 -61.37 -24.21
CA ARG A 298 -10.81 -60.74 -25.24
C ARG A 298 -11.30 -59.37 -25.76
N THR A 299 -10.56 -58.27 -25.54
CA THR A 299 -9.23 -58.05 -26.12
C THR A 299 -8.31 -57.15 -25.27
N ARG A 300 -7.03 -57.53 -25.25
CA ARG A 300 -5.87 -56.77 -24.75
C ARG A 300 -5.56 -55.59 -25.68
N MET A 301 -5.13 -54.46 -25.10
CA MET A 301 -4.26 -53.36 -25.60
C MET A 301 -4.73 -52.07 -24.91
N LYS A 302 -3.99 -51.24 -24.16
CA LYS A 302 -2.56 -50.94 -24.02
C LYS A 302 -2.35 -50.47 -22.55
N LYS A 303 -1.44 -51.09 -21.79
CA LYS A 303 -1.00 -50.61 -20.45
C LYS A 303 0.46 -50.11 -20.44
N SER A 304 0.99 -49.76 -21.61
CA SER A 304 2.41 -49.45 -21.77
C SER A 304 2.71 -47.99 -22.11
N LEU A 305 1.72 -47.08 -22.07
CA LEU A 305 1.92 -45.65 -22.36
C LEU A 305 1.91 -44.75 -21.11
N LEU A 306 1.63 -45.30 -19.93
CA LEU A 306 1.54 -44.53 -18.66
C LEU A 306 2.78 -44.67 -17.76
N LEU A 307 3.79 -45.46 -18.15
CA LEU A 307 5.03 -45.63 -17.38
C LEU A 307 6.24 -44.86 -17.94
N TRP A 308 6.11 -44.18 -19.07
CA TRP A 308 7.19 -43.35 -19.66
C TRP A 308 7.01 -41.84 -19.42
N LEU A 309 5.81 -41.38 -19.02
CA LEU A 309 5.57 -39.99 -18.62
C LEU A 309 5.88 -39.72 -17.13
N ALA A 310 6.11 -40.77 -16.33
CA ALA A 310 6.48 -40.65 -14.92
C ALA A 310 8.01 -40.63 -14.68
N LEU A 311 8.83 -40.76 -15.73
CA LEU A 311 10.31 -40.77 -15.62
C LEU A 311 11.02 -39.57 -16.29
N MET A 312 10.28 -38.61 -16.86
CA MET A 312 10.86 -37.37 -17.42
C MET A 312 10.51 -36.10 -16.63
N ALA A 313 9.87 -36.21 -15.45
CA ALA A 313 9.62 -35.08 -14.56
C ALA A 313 10.65 -34.95 -13.40
N SER A 314 11.78 -35.62 -13.52
CA SER A 314 12.83 -35.66 -12.49
C SER A 314 14.18 -35.24 -13.06
N THR A 315 14.28 -34.02 -13.59
CA THR A 315 15.50 -33.20 -13.56
C THR A 315 15.16 -31.77 -13.98
N SER A 316 15.49 -30.80 -13.13
CA SER A 316 15.22 -29.33 -13.18
C SER A 316 13.88 -28.96 -12.50
N ALA A 317 13.81 -28.41 -11.30
CA ALA A 317 14.79 -27.69 -10.50
C ALA A 317 14.67 -28.11 -9.03
N LEU A 318 15.81 -28.14 -8.35
CA LEU A 318 15.88 -27.97 -6.90
C LEU A 318 15.23 -26.61 -6.59
N ALA A 319 13.96 -26.60 -6.22
CA ALA A 319 13.40 -25.48 -5.51
C ALA A 319 13.99 -25.55 -4.10
N GLU A 320 15.08 -24.82 -3.85
CA GLU A 320 15.45 -24.44 -2.50
C GLU A 320 14.23 -23.77 -1.87
N GLY A 321 13.57 -24.46 -0.94
CA GLY A 321 12.60 -23.87 -0.02
C GLY A 321 13.32 -22.94 0.97
N GLY A 322 14.03 -21.94 0.44
CA GLY A 322 14.74 -20.94 1.21
C GLY A 322 13.74 -19.96 1.82
N LYS A 323 13.90 -19.70 3.11
CA LYS A 323 13.20 -18.64 3.83
C LYS A 323 13.41 -17.30 3.09
N GLU A 324 12.38 -16.47 2.90
CA GLU A 324 12.54 -15.12 2.34
C GLU A 324 12.49 -14.08 3.48
N ILE A 325 13.35 -13.07 3.43
CA ILE A 325 13.35 -11.93 4.37
C ILE A 325 13.29 -10.65 3.54
N ARG A 326 12.24 -9.85 3.77
CA ARG A 326 12.07 -8.54 3.13
C ARG A 326 12.58 -7.43 4.07
N PHE A 327 13.55 -6.64 3.63
CA PHE A 327 14.04 -5.47 4.35
C PHE A 327 13.45 -4.19 3.77
N GLY A 328 12.86 -3.36 4.63
CA GLY A 328 12.49 -1.99 4.31
C GLY A 328 13.70 -1.05 4.39
N VAL A 329 13.89 -0.22 3.37
CA VAL A 329 15.05 0.69 3.25
C VAL A 329 14.68 2.04 2.64
N ASP A 330 15.27 3.13 3.14
CA ASP A 330 15.22 4.47 2.53
C ASP A 330 16.56 4.77 1.82
N PRO A 331 16.65 4.66 0.48
CA PRO A 331 17.92 4.73 -0.22
C PRO A 331 18.41 6.18 -0.48
N THR A 332 18.30 7.05 0.53
CA THR A 332 18.77 8.44 0.49
C THR A 332 19.91 8.71 1.49
N PHE A 333 20.43 7.68 2.17
CA PHE A 333 21.36 7.77 3.29
C PHE A 333 22.75 7.15 3.01
N ALA A 334 23.46 7.67 1.99
CA ALA A 334 24.82 7.23 1.68
C ALA A 334 25.81 7.53 2.84
N PRO A 335 26.76 6.64 3.18
CA PRO A 335 27.13 5.39 2.49
C PRO A 335 26.36 4.14 2.95
N PHE A 336 25.37 4.28 3.83
CA PHE A 336 24.64 3.15 4.39
C PHE A 336 23.69 2.53 3.36
N GLU A 337 22.91 3.37 2.70
CA GLU A 337 22.02 2.95 1.63
C GLU A 337 21.80 4.08 0.63
N TRP A 338 21.98 3.78 -0.65
CA TRP A 338 21.77 4.72 -1.75
C TRP A 338 21.55 3.97 -3.06
N LYS A 339 21.15 4.69 -4.11
CA LYS A 339 21.06 4.14 -5.46
C LYS A 339 22.27 4.54 -6.29
N ASP A 340 22.95 3.55 -6.86
CA ASP A 340 24.01 3.78 -7.84
C ASP A 340 23.46 4.47 -9.11
N PRO A 341 24.33 4.96 -10.03
CA PRO A 341 23.87 5.60 -11.26
C PRO A 341 23.00 4.71 -12.16
N GLN A 342 22.95 3.40 -11.92
CA GLN A 342 22.09 2.45 -12.62
C GLN A 342 20.76 2.22 -11.88
N GLY A 343 20.52 2.91 -10.75
CA GLY A 343 19.32 2.82 -9.95
C GLY A 343 19.29 1.64 -8.97
N LYS A 344 20.39 0.91 -8.81
CA LYS A 344 20.48 -0.26 -7.93
C LYS A 344 20.87 0.14 -6.52
N LEU A 345 20.26 -0.51 -5.53
CA LEU A 345 20.60 -0.34 -4.11
C LEU A 345 22.05 -0.77 -3.83
N ALA A 346 22.78 0.12 -3.18
CA ALA A 346 24.16 -0.07 -2.74
C ALA A 346 24.37 0.59 -1.38
N GLY A 347 25.37 0.12 -0.63
CA GLY A 347 25.76 0.71 0.65
C GLY A 347 26.00 -0.31 1.74
N PHE A 348 26.47 0.16 2.89
CA PHE A 348 26.81 -0.69 4.02
C PHE A 348 25.62 -1.48 4.58
N ASP A 349 24.46 -0.87 4.75
CA ASP A 349 23.24 -1.53 5.24
C ASP A 349 22.78 -2.60 4.24
N ILE A 350 22.91 -2.34 2.94
CA ILE A 350 22.61 -3.31 1.87
C ILE A 350 23.54 -4.52 1.93
N ASP A 351 24.84 -4.28 2.00
CA ASP A 351 25.86 -5.33 2.09
C ASP A 351 25.70 -6.17 3.37
N LEU A 352 25.42 -5.52 4.50
CA LEU A 352 25.20 -6.16 5.79
C LEU A 352 23.92 -7.00 5.80
N GLY A 353 22.81 -6.46 5.27
CA GLY A 353 21.54 -7.20 5.16
C GLY A 353 21.66 -8.44 4.28
N ASN A 354 22.37 -8.32 3.14
CA ASN A 354 22.66 -9.47 2.28
C ASN A 354 23.52 -10.53 2.98
N ALA A 355 24.53 -10.12 3.77
CA ALA A 355 25.33 -11.05 4.55
C ALA A 355 24.52 -11.75 5.65
N ILE A 356 23.59 -11.04 6.31
CA ILE A 356 22.65 -11.62 7.28
C ILE A 356 21.78 -12.68 6.61
N CYS A 357 21.18 -12.36 5.46
CA CYS A 357 20.40 -13.33 4.70
C CYS A 357 21.23 -14.55 4.27
N GLN A 358 22.48 -14.36 3.85
CA GLN A 358 23.37 -15.46 3.51
C GLN A 358 23.64 -16.38 4.71
N GLN A 359 23.90 -15.83 5.89
CA GLN A 359 24.07 -16.60 7.13
C GLN A 359 22.82 -17.36 7.54
N LEU A 360 21.64 -16.81 7.23
CA LEU A 360 20.34 -17.42 7.49
C LEU A 360 19.89 -18.38 6.38
N GLN A 361 20.68 -18.54 5.32
CA GLN A 361 20.30 -19.29 4.11
C GLN A 361 18.93 -18.84 3.57
N ALA A 362 18.71 -17.53 3.61
CA ALA A 362 17.48 -16.88 3.23
C ALA A 362 17.64 -16.03 1.96
N LYS A 363 16.58 -15.92 1.17
CA LYS A 363 16.50 -14.98 0.06
C LYS A 363 16.29 -13.56 0.61
N CYS A 364 17.18 -12.65 0.24
CA CYS A 364 17.09 -11.23 0.62
C CYS A 364 16.27 -10.46 -0.42
N VAL A 365 15.24 -9.74 0.02
CA VAL A 365 14.43 -8.85 -0.82
C VAL A 365 14.42 -7.46 -0.19
N TRP A 366 14.69 -6.43 -0.99
CA TRP A 366 14.70 -5.05 -0.54
C TRP A 366 13.43 -4.33 -1.01
N VAL A 367 12.78 -3.63 -0.10
CA VAL A 367 11.55 -2.88 -0.34
C VAL A 367 11.80 -1.42 0.01
N GLU A 368 11.78 -0.58 -1.01
CA GLU A 368 12.01 0.86 -0.83
C GLU A 368 10.82 1.53 -0.15
N SER A 369 11.12 2.45 0.77
CA SER A 369 10.13 3.25 1.50
C SER A 369 10.78 4.53 2.01
N ASN A 370 10.00 5.60 2.16
CA ASN A 370 10.46 6.80 2.86
C ASN A 370 10.60 6.50 4.37
N PHE A 371 11.58 7.15 5.01
CA PHE A 371 11.93 6.91 6.40
C PHE A 371 10.81 7.24 7.40
N ASP A 372 10.01 8.28 7.15
CA ASP A 372 8.90 8.67 8.03
C ASP A 372 7.74 7.64 8.04
N GLY A 373 7.51 6.97 6.90
CA GLY A 373 6.51 5.93 6.71
C GLY A 373 6.98 4.51 7.03
N ILE A 374 8.27 4.30 7.32
CA ILE A 374 8.87 2.96 7.35
C ILE A 374 8.39 2.09 8.54
N ILE A 375 8.13 2.68 9.71
CA ILE A 375 7.56 1.96 10.87
C ILE A 375 6.09 1.57 10.63
N PRO A 376 5.22 2.49 10.16
CA PRO A 376 3.88 2.10 9.70
C PRO A 376 3.89 0.98 8.66
N ALA A 377 4.78 1.04 7.66
CA ALA A 377 4.92 0.02 6.62
C ALA A 377 5.36 -1.36 7.19
N LEU A 378 6.29 -1.38 8.16
CA LEU A 378 6.68 -2.59 8.89
C LEU A 378 5.47 -3.21 9.61
N LYS A 379 4.68 -2.39 10.31
CA LYS A 379 3.48 -2.85 11.04
C LYS A 379 2.38 -3.33 10.10
N ALA A 380 2.30 -2.75 8.90
CA ALA A 380 1.42 -3.20 7.82
C ALA A 380 1.95 -4.43 7.06
N ARG A 381 3.09 -5.01 7.49
CA ARG A 381 3.71 -6.21 6.91
C ARG A 381 4.12 -6.07 5.43
N LYS A 382 4.39 -4.85 4.96
CA LYS A 382 4.97 -4.60 3.63
C LYS A 382 6.36 -5.24 3.47
N PHE A 383 7.11 -5.32 4.56
CA PHE A 383 8.39 -6.01 4.69
C PHE A 383 8.53 -6.54 6.11
N ASP A 384 9.56 -7.34 6.39
CA ASP A 384 9.70 -8.13 7.61
C ASP A 384 10.60 -7.47 8.66
N ALA A 385 11.58 -6.69 8.21
CA ALA A 385 12.50 -5.95 9.06
C ALA A 385 12.88 -4.61 8.42
N ILE A 386 13.32 -3.64 9.22
CA ILE A 386 13.83 -2.34 8.77
C ILE A 386 15.34 -2.32 8.91
N LEU A 387 16.06 -2.04 7.83
CA LEU A 387 17.51 -1.86 7.85
C LEU A 387 17.85 -0.61 7.05
N SER A 388 17.92 0.51 7.76
CA SER A 388 18.10 1.87 7.22
C SER A 388 18.48 2.83 8.35
N GLY A 389 19.66 2.67 8.97
CA GLY A 389 20.16 3.66 9.95
C GLY A 389 19.31 3.94 11.20
N MET A 390 18.39 3.05 11.59
CA MET A 390 17.35 3.39 12.57
C MET A 390 17.86 3.41 14.02
N TYR A 391 18.01 4.61 14.59
CA TYR A 391 18.26 4.80 16.04
C TYR A 391 17.17 4.20 16.93
N MET A 392 17.60 3.50 17.98
CA MET A 392 16.74 2.82 18.96
C MET A 392 16.19 3.77 20.05
N THR A 393 15.36 4.72 19.66
CA THR A 393 14.73 5.66 20.62
C THR A 393 13.63 4.99 21.45
N GLU A 394 13.37 5.49 22.66
CA GLU A 394 12.30 4.95 23.54
C GLU A 394 10.92 4.99 22.88
N LYS A 395 10.64 6.05 22.11
CA LYS A 395 9.40 6.17 21.33
C LYS A 395 9.25 5.04 20.30
N ARG A 396 10.35 4.61 19.68
CA ARG A 396 10.34 3.50 18.72
C ARG A 396 10.27 2.14 19.41
N LYS A 397 11.00 1.94 20.52
CA LYS A 397 10.91 0.72 21.36
C LYS A 397 9.49 0.48 21.90
N ALA A 398 8.72 1.56 22.12
CA ALA A 398 7.31 1.45 22.47
C ALA A 398 6.46 0.83 21.34
N GLN A 399 6.85 1.00 20.07
CA GLN A 399 6.08 0.57 18.90
C GLN A 399 6.58 -0.73 18.26
N ILE A 400 7.90 -0.93 18.21
CA ILE A 400 8.58 -2.02 17.51
C ILE A 400 9.68 -2.63 18.39
N ALA A 401 10.18 -3.80 18.02
CA ALA A 401 11.36 -4.43 18.60
C ALA A 401 12.61 -4.08 17.77
N PHE A 402 13.80 -4.32 18.34
CA PHE A 402 15.07 -4.08 17.68
C PHE A 402 16.01 -5.27 17.82
N SER A 403 16.86 -5.47 16.81
CA SER A 403 18.03 -6.36 16.90
C SER A 403 19.09 -5.81 17.85
N ASP A 404 20.19 -6.54 17.98
CA ASP A 404 21.40 -6.00 18.58
C ASP A 404 21.93 -4.82 17.75
N LYS A 405 22.67 -3.92 18.42
CA LYS A 405 23.24 -2.70 17.83
C LYS A 405 24.10 -3.05 16.61
N LEU A 406 23.91 -2.30 15.54
CA LEU A 406 24.76 -2.38 14.35
C LEU A 406 25.88 -1.35 14.38
N TYR A 407 25.58 -0.10 14.72
CA TYR A 407 26.58 0.97 14.78
C TYR A 407 26.06 2.14 15.62
N ASN A 408 26.95 3.06 15.98
CA ASN A 408 26.55 4.31 16.59
C ASN A 408 27.31 5.47 15.96
N GLY A 409 26.57 6.37 15.32
CA GLY A 409 27.12 7.53 14.64
C GLY A 409 26.90 8.82 15.41
N PRO A 410 27.89 9.72 15.49
CA PRO A 410 27.65 11.08 15.96
C PRO A 410 26.74 11.83 14.99
N VAL A 411 25.91 12.72 15.51
CA VAL A 411 25.05 13.63 14.75
C VAL A 411 25.65 15.03 14.83
N PHE A 412 25.68 15.76 13.71
CA PHE A 412 26.25 17.10 13.64
C PHE A 412 25.32 18.08 12.94
N LEU A 413 25.49 19.35 13.29
CA LEU A 413 25.07 20.45 12.43
C LEU A 413 26.14 20.65 11.34
N VAL A 414 25.70 20.68 10.08
CA VAL A 414 26.54 21.00 8.91
C VAL A 414 26.08 22.33 8.35
N ALA A 415 27.02 23.22 8.06
CA ALA A 415 26.71 24.49 7.41
C ALA A 415 27.88 24.96 6.54
N ARG A 416 27.63 26.01 5.75
CA ARG A 416 28.69 26.69 5.01
C ARG A 416 29.72 27.25 5.99
N LYS A 417 31.00 27.17 5.66
CA LYS A 417 32.08 27.69 6.48
C LYS A 417 31.85 29.17 6.77
N ASN A 418 32.11 29.57 8.00
CA ASN A 418 32.01 30.95 8.49
C ASN A 418 30.60 31.58 8.47
N THR A 419 29.52 30.82 8.23
CA THR A 419 28.15 31.38 8.29
C THR A 419 27.46 31.21 9.64
N LEU A 420 27.88 30.22 10.44
CA LEU A 420 27.37 29.95 11.79
C LEU A 420 28.53 29.91 12.80
N GLN A 421 28.30 30.46 13.99
CA GLN A 421 29.32 30.57 15.06
C GLN A 421 29.34 29.36 16.01
N GLY A 422 28.33 28.49 15.93
CA GLY A 422 28.22 27.26 16.72
C GLY A 422 26.82 26.66 16.60
N ASN A 423 26.52 25.68 17.45
CA ASN A 423 25.31 24.86 17.38
C ASN A 423 24.38 25.02 18.61
N THR A 424 24.57 26.07 19.43
CA THR A 424 23.65 26.34 20.54
C THR A 424 22.41 27.09 20.06
N PRO A 425 21.26 26.97 20.76
CA PRO A 425 20.04 27.67 20.36
C PRO A 425 20.20 29.19 20.23
N GLU A 426 21.02 29.82 21.08
CA GLU A 426 21.28 31.26 21.06
C GLU A 426 22.00 31.67 19.77
N GLN A 427 22.90 30.83 19.26
CA GLN A 427 23.68 31.08 18.05
C GLN A 427 22.90 30.78 16.77
N LEU A 428 21.85 29.97 16.86
CA LEU A 428 21.02 29.54 15.73
C LEU A 428 19.71 30.31 15.61
N LYS A 429 19.42 31.27 16.50
CA LYS A 429 18.16 31.99 16.52
C LYS A 429 17.89 32.71 15.18
N GLY A 430 16.70 32.49 14.62
CA GLY A 430 16.31 33.05 13.32
C GLY A 430 16.94 32.37 12.10
N LYS A 431 17.74 31.31 12.31
CA LYS A 431 18.28 30.48 11.23
C LYS A 431 17.26 29.43 10.78
N THR A 432 17.38 29.04 9.52
CA THR A 432 16.61 27.95 8.95
C THR A 432 17.45 26.68 8.88
N ILE A 433 17.03 25.65 9.60
CA ILE A 433 17.73 24.37 9.71
C ILE A 433 16.91 23.26 9.07
N GLY A 434 17.52 22.53 8.14
CA GLY A 434 16.93 21.35 7.51
C GLY A 434 17.20 20.07 8.28
N VAL A 435 16.22 19.18 8.31
CA VAL A 435 16.29 17.83 8.89
C VAL A 435 15.49 16.84 8.07
N GLU A 436 15.86 15.57 8.12
CA GLU A 436 15.07 14.49 7.54
C GLU A 436 13.84 14.16 8.41
N GLN A 437 12.68 14.03 7.79
CA GLN A 437 11.40 13.77 8.44
C GLN A 437 11.37 12.37 9.07
N GLY A 438 10.83 12.25 10.28
CA GLY A 438 10.75 11.00 11.03
C GLY A 438 12.06 10.58 11.72
N SER A 439 13.14 11.33 11.52
CA SER A 439 14.47 11.06 12.07
C SER A 439 14.59 11.39 13.57
N ALA A 440 15.62 10.84 14.22
CA ALA A 440 15.95 11.19 15.60
C ALA A 440 16.45 12.66 15.68
N GLN A 441 17.09 13.12 14.60
CA GLN A 441 17.58 14.47 14.38
C GLN A 441 16.43 15.48 14.36
N GLU A 442 15.34 15.17 13.63
CA GLU A 442 14.12 15.99 13.65
C GLU A 442 13.54 16.08 15.06
N THR A 443 13.48 14.95 15.77
CA THR A 443 12.98 14.93 17.16
C THR A 443 13.82 15.83 18.05
N TYR A 444 15.15 15.74 17.95
CA TYR A 444 16.09 16.57 18.70
C TYR A 444 15.87 18.06 18.43
N VAL A 445 15.91 18.49 17.16
CA VAL A 445 15.77 19.93 16.84
C VAL A 445 14.38 20.48 17.18
N ASN A 446 13.33 19.65 17.12
CA ASN A 446 11.99 20.06 17.53
C ASN A 446 11.84 20.21 19.04
N GLN A 447 12.60 19.44 19.83
CA GLN A 447 12.58 19.53 21.30
C GLN A 447 13.47 20.67 21.81
N HIS A 448 14.67 20.81 21.24
CA HIS A 448 15.71 21.69 21.78
C HIS A 448 15.82 23.04 21.05
N TRP A 449 15.51 23.11 19.74
CA TRP A 449 15.77 24.31 18.92
C TRP A 449 14.50 25.03 18.48
N ARG A 450 13.48 24.32 17.96
CA ARG A 450 12.23 24.94 17.51
C ARG A 450 11.55 25.82 18.58
N PRO A 451 11.47 25.42 19.87
CA PRO A 451 10.89 26.26 20.92
C PRO A 451 11.68 27.56 21.18
N GLN A 452 12.95 27.60 20.78
CA GLN A 452 13.84 28.76 20.95
C GLN A 452 13.80 29.73 19.75
N GLY A 453 12.93 29.48 18.77
CA GLY A 453 12.71 30.35 17.61
C GLY A 453 13.63 30.07 16.42
N ILE A 454 14.18 28.86 16.32
CA ILE A 454 14.89 28.37 15.13
C ILE A 454 13.85 27.82 14.15
N ASN A 455 13.94 28.20 12.87
CA ASN A 455 13.04 27.72 11.83
C ASN A 455 13.50 26.32 11.40
N ILE A 456 12.68 25.30 11.61
CA ILE A 456 13.02 23.91 11.26
C ILE A 456 12.21 23.48 10.03
N VAL A 457 12.89 23.05 8.99
CA VAL A 457 12.30 22.54 7.74
C VAL A 457 12.57 21.03 7.67
N ALA A 458 11.49 20.24 7.58
CA ALA A 458 11.57 18.79 7.45
C ALA A 458 11.51 18.41 5.96
N TYR A 459 12.38 17.48 5.55
CA TYR A 459 12.47 16.96 4.19
C TYR A 459 12.20 15.46 4.17
N GLN A 460 11.65 14.97 3.06
CA GLN A 460 11.29 13.55 2.92
C GLN A 460 12.50 12.60 2.83
N GLY A 461 13.69 13.11 2.49
CA GLY A 461 14.93 12.33 2.45
C GLY A 461 16.15 13.20 2.70
N ALA A 462 17.20 12.59 3.23
CA ALA A 462 18.43 13.29 3.63
C ALA A 462 19.15 13.97 2.44
N ASP A 463 19.05 13.41 1.24
CA ASP A 463 19.57 13.98 0.00
C ASP A 463 19.00 15.38 -0.32
N SER A 464 17.71 15.57 -0.04
CA SER A 464 17.00 16.83 -0.24
C SER A 464 17.46 17.90 0.75
N VAL A 465 17.77 17.49 1.99
CA VAL A 465 18.34 18.38 3.01
C VAL A 465 19.69 18.93 2.54
N VAL A 466 20.57 18.05 2.02
CA VAL A 466 21.89 18.44 1.52
C VAL A 466 21.77 19.38 0.33
N ARG A 467 20.89 19.11 -0.64
CA ARG A 467 20.66 19.99 -1.81
C ARG A 467 20.20 21.40 -1.40
N ASP A 468 19.31 21.50 -0.43
CA ASP A 468 18.81 22.80 0.05
C ASP A 468 19.90 23.56 0.82
N LEU A 469 20.76 22.85 1.55
CA LEU A 469 21.93 23.44 2.20
C LEU A 469 22.93 23.97 1.16
N GLU A 470 23.23 23.17 0.14
CA GLU A 470 24.14 23.53 -0.96
C GLU A 470 23.69 24.80 -1.68
N SER A 471 22.40 24.87 -2.02
CA SER A 471 21.78 26.00 -2.72
C SER A 471 21.60 27.24 -1.84
N GLY A 472 21.80 27.13 -0.52
CA GLY A 472 21.62 28.22 0.43
C GLY A 472 20.15 28.54 0.76
N ARG A 473 19.22 27.63 0.47
CA ARG A 473 17.81 27.75 0.90
C ARG A 473 17.65 27.58 2.41
N ILE A 474 18.56 26.84 3.04
CA ILE A 474 18.66 26.68 4.49
C ILE A 474 20.06 27.09 4.96
N ASP A 475 20.16 27.58 6.20
CA ASP A 475 21.41 28.02 6.82
C ASP A 475 22.27 26.86 7.31
N GLY A 476 21.65 25.72 7.65
CA GLY A 476 22.33 24.53 8.16
C GLY A 476 21.46 23.28 8.06
N ALA A 477 22.09 22.11 8.19
CA ALA A 477 21.43 20.81 8.16
C ALA A 477 21.89 19.96 9.34
N VAL A 478 20.97 19.31 10.06
CA VAL A 478 21.35 18.31 11.06
C VAL A 478 21.37 16.93 10.41
N LEU A 479 22.57 16.35 10.32
CA LEU A 479 22.84 15.11 9.59
C LEU A 479 23.61 14.12 10.47
N SER A 480 23.55 12.83 10.11
CA SER A 480 24.54 11.87 10.60
C SER A 480 25.93 12.31 10.15
N GLY A 481 26.91 12.29 11.06
CA GLY A 481 28.29 12.67 10.76
C GLY A 481 28.92 11.80 9.67
N MET A 482 28.60 10.51 9.64
CA MET A 482 29.09 9.58 8.61
C MET A 482 28.55 9.92 7.23
N MET A 483 27.25 10.19 7.17
CA MET A 483 26.61 10.57 5.91
C MET A 483 27.16 11.91 5.44
N ALA A 484 27.19 12.91 6.32
CA ALA A 484 27.71 14.23 6.01
C ALA A 484 29.17 14.19 5.54
N ASP A 485 30.04 13.44 6.20
CA ASP A 485 31.44 13.34 5.82
C ASP A 485 31.61 12.66 4.45
N TYR A 486 31.07 11.44 4.31
CA TYR A 486 31.24 10.63 3.10
C TYR A 486 30.53 11.21 1.87
N SER A 487 29.23 11.52 2.01
CA SER A 487 28.37 11.87 0.87
C SER A 487 28.45 13.34 0.49
N PHE A 488 28.99 14.19 1.37
CA PHE A 488 28.97 15.64 1.16
C PHE A 488 30.34 16.31 1.37
N LEU A 489 30.88 16.34 2.59
CA LEU A 489 32.08 17.13 2.94
C LEU A 489 33.35 16.66 2.22
N GLN A 490 33.48 15.36 1.97
CA GLN A 490 34.59 14.81 1.18
C GLN A 490 34.46 15.09 -0.32
N GLN A 491 33.25 15.35 -0.81
CA GLN A 491 32.97 15.62 -2.23
C GLN A 491 33.38 17.04 -2.64
N PRO A 492 33.59 17.31 -3.94
CA PRO A 492 33.96 18.64 -4.43
C PRO A 492 32.97 19.74 -4.00
N GLN A 493 31.67 19.45 -4.03
CA GLN A 493 30.61 20.40 -3.67
C GLN A 493 30.55 20.73 -2.16
N GLY A 494 31.01 19.83 -1.29
CA GLY A 494 31.01 20.04 0.16
C GLY A 494 32.25 20.77 0.70
N LYS A 495 33.23 21.14 -0.14
CA LYS A 495 34.48 21.78 0.32
C LYS A 495 34.28 23.12 1.03
N GLU A 496 33.19 23.82 0.72
CA GLU A 496 32.81 25.08 1.36
C GLU A 496 31.97 24.89 2.64
N PHE A 497 31.74 23.66 3.06
CA PHE A 497 30.93 23.30 4.22
C PHE A 497 31.78 22.64 5.30
N ALA A 498 31.28 22.64 6.53
CA ALA A 498 31.93 22.01 7.66
C ALA A 498 30.92 21.62 8.73
N PHE A 499 31.34 20.73 9.63
CA PHE A 499 30.66 20.56 10.91
C PHE A 499 30.76 21.86 11.73
N VAL A 500 29.65 22.23 12.35
CA VAL A 500 29.52 23.45 13.16
C VAL A 500 29.32 23.06 14.62
N GLY A 501 30.22 23.54 15.48
CA GLY A 501 30.23 23.21 16.90
C GLY A 501 30.65 21.76 17.17
N GLY A 502 30.17 21.20 18.29
CA GLY A 502 30.38 19.79 18.64
C GLY A 502 29.33 18.85 18.03
N HIS A 503 29.48 17.55 18.30
CA HIS A 503 28.38 16.60 18.03
C HIS A 503 27.19 16.92 18.94
N LEU A 504 25.98 16.70 18.44
CA LEU A 504 24.76 16.88 19.21
C LEU A 504 24.64 15.75 20.23
N GLN A 505 24.42 16.11 21.49
CA GLN A 505 24.34 15.17 22.61
C GLN A 505 22.89 15.03 23.07
N ASP A 506 22.39 13.79 23.00
CA ASP A 506 21.14 13.36 23.61
C ASP A 506 21.19 11.82 23.74
N ASP A 507 21.55 11.33 24.91
CA ASP A 507 21.71 9.89 25.15
C ASP A 507 20.38 9.11 24.96
N THR A 508 19.25 9.79 25.12
CA THR A 508 17.92 9.18 24.96
C THR A 508 17.55 8.99 23.49
N LEU A 509 18.07 9.84 22.60
CA LEU A 509 17.83 9.77 21.15
C LEU A 509 18.94 9.03 20.40
N PHE A 510 20.21 9.28 20.75
CA PHE A 510 21.38 8.80 19.99
C PHE A 510 22.18 7.71 20.72
N GLY A 511 22.12 7.66 22.06
CA GLY A 511 23.03 6.83 22.88
C GLY A 511 22.93 5.32 22.63
N ALA A 512 21.74 4.82 22.27
CA ALA A 512 21.54 3.39 22.00
C ALA A 512 22.12 2.94 20.64
N GLY A 513 22.41 3.87 19.72
CA GLY A 513 22.83 3.56 18.36
C GLY A 513 21.70 3.03 17.46
N ALA A 514 22.08 2.61 16.25
CA ALA A 514 21.19 2.09 15.23
C ALA A 514 21.12 0.56 15.25
N ALA A 515 19.95 0.01 14.91
CA ALA A 515 19.70 -1.43 14.84
C ALA A 515 18.60 -1.76 13.81
N ILE A 516 18.43 -3.05 13.51
CA ILE A 516 17.34 -3.53 12.66
C ILE A 516 16.03 -3.42 13.44
N GLY A 517 15.03 -2.77 12.85
CA GLY A 517 13.68 -2.68 13.42
C GLY A 517 12.83 -3.89 13.03
N LEU A 518 12.15 -4.52 13.98
CA LEU A 518 11.26 -5.66 13.75
C LEU A 518 9.91 -5.46 14.45
N ARG A 519 8.86 -6.17 14.01
CA ARG A 519 7.61 -6.16 14.77
C ARG A 519 7.79 -6.87 16.12
N LYS A 520 7.03 -6.45 17.13
CA LYS A 520 7.15 -6.99 18.50
C LYS A 520 6.78 -8.48 18.61
N ASP A 521 5.92 -8.94 17.73
CA ASP A 521 5.47 -10.33 17.64
C ASP A 521 6.47 -11.25 16.88
N ASP A 522 7.43 -10.69 16.14
CA ASP A 522 8.40 -11.45 15.34
C ASP A 522 9.68 -11.81 16.13
N GLU A 523 9.50 -12.30 17.35
CA GLU A 523 10.61 -12.64 18.26
C GLU A 523 11.53 -13.72 17.69
N ALA A 524 10.99 -14.71 16.98
CA ALA A 524 11.78 -15.76 16.34
C ALA A 524 12.72 -15.17 15.27
N LEU A 525 12.21 -14.29 14.41
CA LEU A 525 13.03 -13.62 13.37
C LEU A 525 14.09 -12.73 14.02
N ARG A 526 13.75 -12.03 15.10
CA ARG A 526 14.70 -11.20 15.85
C ARG A 526 15.87 -12.02 16.40
N GLN A 527 15.59 -13.18 16.99
CA GLN A 527 16.63 -14.07 17.52
C GLN A 527 17.52 -14.64 16.42
N GLU A 528 16.94 -15.02 15.29
CA GLU A 528 17.71 -15.47 14.13
C GLU A 528 18.64 -14.37 13.59
N ILE A 529 18.11 -13.15 13.40
CA ILE A 529 18.90 -12.00 12.95
C ILE A 529 20.02 -11.69 13.95
N ASN A 530 19.75 -11.68 15.26
CA ASN A 530 20.79 -11.49 16.27
C ASN A 530 21.87 -12.58 16.20
N GLY A 531 21.47 -13.84 16.02
CA GLY A 531 22.42 -14.95 15.83
C GLY A 531 23.29 -14.77 14.58
N ALA A 532 22.73 -14.28 13.48
CA ALA A 532 23.47 -13.97 12.26
C ALA A 532 24.44 -12.80 12.45
N ILE A 533 23.99 -11.71 13.10
CA ILE A 533 24.84 -10.56 13.44
C ILE A 533 26.03 -11.00 14.29
N ALA A 534 25.80 -11.80 15.33
CA ALA A 534 26.86 -12.30 16.20
C ALA A 534 27.92 -13.13 15.43
N LYS A 535 27.50 -13.97 14.48
CA LYS A 535 28.41 -14.73 13.62
C LYS A 535 29.21 -13.82 12.68
N ILE A 536 28.55 -12.84 12.04
CA ILE A 536 29.17 -11.87 11.13
C ILE A 536 30.20 -10.99 11.85
N LEU A 537 29.96 -10.68 13.13
CA LEU A 537 30.92 -9.99 13.99
C LEU A 537 32.11 -10.91 14.33
N ALA A 538 31.85 -12.17 14.70
CA ALA A 538 32.87 -13.11 15.12
C ALA A 538 33.80 -13.60 14.00
N ASP A 539 33.29 -13.76 12.78
CA ASP A 539 34.05 -14.27 11.63
C ASP A 539 34.81 -13.17 10.86
N GLY A 540 34.68 -11.91 11.28
CA GLY A 540 35.34 -10.76 10.67
C GLY A 540 34.67 -10.22 9.41
N THR A 541 33.54 -10.79 8.98
CA THR A 541 32.76 -10.31 7.84
C THR A 541 32.31 -8.87 8.06
N TYR A 542 31.85 -8.52 9.27
CA TYR A 542 31.45 -7.16 9.60
C TYR A 542 32.58 -6.15 9.32
N LYS A 543 33.79 -6.44 9.84
CA LYS A 543 34.96 -5.56 9.67
C LYS A 543 35.36 -5.41 8.20
N LYS A 544 35.25 -6.50 7.42
CA LYS A 544 35.51 -6.47 5.98
C LYS A 544 34.50 -5.63 5.23
N LEU A 545 33.20 -5.72 5.55
CA LEU A 545 32.16 -4.92 4.94
C LEU A 545 32.31 -3.44 5.32
N ALA A 546 32.45 -3.14 6.61
CA ALA A 546 32.63 -1.79 7.11
C ALA A 546 33.85 -1.10 6.49
N GLY A 547 34.96 -1.80 6.33
CA GLY A 547 36.18 -1.27 5.72
C GLY A 547 36.07 -0.88 4.25
N LYS A 548 34.98 -1.23 3.55
CA LYS A 548 34.69 -0.71 2.20
C LYS A 548 34.16 0.72 2.22
N TYR A 549 33.52 1.12 3.31
CA TYR A 549 32.74 2.37 3.41
C TYR A 549 33.31 3.34 4.44
N PHE A 550 33.96 2.84 5.49
CA PHE A 550 34.43 3.63 6.62
C PHE A 550 35.92 3.39 6.88
N SER A 551 36.65 4.47 7.19
CA SER A 551 38.07 4.42 7.57
C SER A 551 38.30 4.25 9.08
N PHE A 552 37.24 4.08 9.87
CA PHE A 552 37.24 3.99 11.33
C PHE A 552 36.27 2.90 11.80
N ASP A 553 36.25 2.59 13.11
CA ASP A 553 35.35 1.57 13.66
C ASP A 553 33.95 2.13 13.89
N VAL A 554 33.07 1.90 12.92
CA VAL A 554 31.67 2.33 12.96
C VAL A 554 30.84 1.60 14.03
N TYR A 555 31.28 0.42 14.51
CA TYR A 555 30.55 -0.35 15.53
C TYR A 555 30.75 0.24 16.93
N SER A 556 31.99 0.59 17.28
CA SER A 556 32.33 1.23 18.56
C SER A 556 32.18 2.76 18.53
N GLY A 557 32.24 3.37 17.35
CA GLY A 557 32.24 4.83 17.18
C GLY A 557 33.58 5.47 17.54
N THR A 558 34.70 4.73 17.41
CA THR A 558 36.06 5.17 17.77
C THR A 558 37.06 5.04 16.64
#